data_AF-A0A1G0RK28-F1
#
_entry.id   AF-A0A1G0RK28-F1
#
_cell.length_a   1.000
_cell.length_b   1.000
_cell.length_c   1.000
_cell.angle_alpha   90.00
_cell.angle_beta   90.00
_cell.angle_gamma   90.00
#
_symmetry.space_group_name_H-M   'P 1'
#
loop_
_entity.id
_entity.type
_entity.pdbx_description
1 polymer ?
#
loop_
_entity_poly.entity_id
_entity_poly.type
_entity_poly.pdbx_seq_one_letter_code
_entity_poly.pdbx_strand_id
1 'polypeptide(L)'
;MYKVGIDLGSSYTKGVLVDSSNQIIDYHLVKTGFDFNRSSKRIIDKFSENFKIDLPIYTCGYGREKLEVESVSNSEIMALAEAVYHLYNKKCSVIDIGGQDTKYIKINEIGKVDKFRMNRKCAAGTGSFLEEIAFRLDVSATEFNSFAEQATETIKINSFCTVFAVSEIVGMIKNGLTMPNIVLGIYNSILDRSFELANIDDSLILTGGIPDYHPIILKLIQKKIPNAVSPEKSQFMAAYGSVLLNTKRVN
;
A
#
# COMPACT_ATOMS: atom_id res chain seq x y z
N MET A 1 -10.48 16.29 -20.82
CA MET A 1 -11.01 14.94 -20.59
C MET A 1 -10.30 14.40 -19.37
N TYR A 2 -11.06 14.06 -18.33
CA TYR A 2 -10.53 13.64 -17.04
C TYR A 2 -11.07 12.25 -16.73
N LYS A 3 -10.16 11.29 -16.64
CA LYS A 3 -10.46 9.91 -16.29
C LYS A 3 -10.27 9.71 -14.81
N VAL A 4 -11.04 8.81 -14.22
CA VAL A 4 -10.93 8.49 -12.79
C VAL A 4 -10.56 7.04 -12.61
N GLY A 5 -9.53 6.83 -11.79
CA GLY A 5 -9.16 5.53 -11.26
C GLY A 5 -9.60 5.40 -9.81
N ILE A 6 -10.23 4.28 -9.44
CA ILE A 6 -10.61 4.01 -8.04
C ILE A 6 -10.12 2.62 -7.61
N ASP A 7 -9.26 2.58 -6.61
CA ASP A 7 -8.92 1.37 -5.88
C ASP A 7 -9.85 1.23 -4.66
N LEU A 8 -10.77 0.26 -4.72
CA LEU A 8 -11.69 -0.09 -3.64
C LEU A 8 -11.05 -1.12 -2.70
N GLY A 9 -10.05 -0.69 -1.94
CA GLY A 9 -9.37 -1.49 -0.94
C GLY A 9 -10.25 -1.81 0.29
N SER A 10 -9.85 -2.81 1.07
CA SER A 10 -10.59 -3.26 2.26
C SER A 10 -10.62 -2.23 3.40
N SER A 11 -9.53 -1.47 3.59
CA SER A 11 -9.45 -0.42 4.62
C SER A 11 -9.79 0.97 4.07
N TYR A 12 -9.23 1.30 2.91
CA TYR A 12 -9.37 2.62 2.28
C TYR A 12 -9.68 2.50 0.80
N THR A 13 -10.52 3.41 0.33
CA THR A 13 -10.82 3.64 -1.09
C THR A 13 -9.99 4.81 -1.57
N LYS A 14 -9.18 4.60 -2.61
CA LYS A 14 -8.28 5.60 -3.18
C LYS A 14 -8.77 6.00 -4.56
N GLY A 15 -8.93 7.29 -4.79
CA GLY A 15 -9.27 7.87 -6.09
C GLY A 15 -8.13 8.67 -6.66
N VAL A 16 -7.93 8.58 -7.97
CA VAL A 16 -7.06 9.47 -8.73
C VAL A 16 -7.80 10.06 -9.92
N LEU A 17 -7.56 11.34 -10.18
CA LEU A 17 -8.01 12.03 -11.39
C LEU A 17 -6.83 12.16 -12.35
N VAL A 18 -7.01 11.71 -13.58
CA VAL A 18 -5.96 11.65 -14.60
C VAL A 18 -6.39 12.42 -15.83
N ASP A 19 -5.51 13.29 -16.36
CA ASP A 19 -5.78 14.04 -17.58
C ASP A 19 -5.52 13.24 -18.87
N SER A 20 -5.68 13.88 -20.02
CA SER A 20 -5.44 13.27 -21.33
C SER A 20 -3.98 12.92 -21.61
N SER A 21 -3.05 13.53 -20.88
CA SER A 21 -1.60 13.30 -20.97
C SER A 21 -1.13 12.22 -19.98
N ASN A 22 -2.08 11.49 -19.39
CA ASN A 22 -1.86 10.52 -18.32
C ASN A 22 -1.21 11.11 -17.06
N GLN A 23 -1.33 12.42 -16.82
CA GLN A 23 -0.83 13.03 -15.58
C GLN A 23 -1.88 12.98 -14.49
N ILE A 24 -1.47 12.66 -13.26
CA ILE A 24 -2.35 12.71 -12.11
C ILE A 24 -2.53 14.16 -11.67
N ILE A 25 -3.78 14.61 -11.64
CA ILE A 25 -4.16 16.00 -11.32
C ILE A 25 -4.61 16.12 -9.87
N ASP A 26 -5.30 15.11 -9.35
CA ASP A 26 -5.83 15.14 -7.99
C ASP A 26 -5.98 13.73 -7.38
N TYR A 27 -6.01 13.67 -6.05
CA TYR A 27 -6.05 12.45 -5.24
C TYR A 27 -7.09 12.60 -4.14
N HIS A 28 -7.91 11.57 -3.94
CA HIS A 28 -8.82 11.52 -2.82
C HIS A 28 -8.75 10.18 -2.08
N LEU A 29 -8.68 10.26 -0.75
CA LEU A 29 -8.70 9.11 0.13
C LEU A 29 -9.96 9.16 1.00
N VAL A 30 -10.64 8.03 1.13
CA VAL A 30 -11.70 7.86 2.12
C VAL A 30 -11.61 6.48 2.76
N LYS A 31 -12.03 6.36 4.02
CA LYS A 31 -12.22 5.05 4.67
C LYS A 31 -13.31 4.29 3.91
N THR A 32 -13.03 3.04 3.56
CA THR A 32 -13.97 2.19 2.79
C THR A 32 -15.22 1.89 3.61
N GLY A 33 -15.05 1.41 4.84
CA GLY A 33 -16.17 0.96 5.66
C GLY A 33 -16.82 -0.31 5.09
N PHE A 34 -18.10 -0.52 5.40
CA PHE A 34 -18.85 -1.70 4.95
C PHE A 34 -19.51 -1.52 3.58
N ASP A 35 -19.58 -0.28 3.08
CA ASP A 35 -20.34 0.09 1.88
C ASP A 35 -19.41 0.70 0.83
N PHE A 36 -18.99 -0.16 -0.11
CA PHE A 36 -18.13 0.20 -1.24
C PHE A 36 -18.78 1.20 -2.21
N ASN A 37 -20.11 1.17 -2.36
CA ASN A 37 -20.83 2.14 -3.18
C ASN A 37 -20.74 3.54 -2.55
N ARG A 38 -20.96 3.61 -1.23
CA ARG A 38 -20.85 4.89 -0.51
C ARG A 38 -19.43 5.45 -0.55
N SER A 39 -18.39 4.62 -0.40
CA SER A 39 -17.01 5.10 -0.43
C SER A 39 -16.59 5.57 -1.83
N SER A 40 -16.93 4.82 -2.89
CA SER A 40 -16.65 5.23 -4.27
C SER A 40 -17.43 6.48 -4.68
N LYS A 41 -18.70 6.60 -4.31
CA LYS A 41 -19.50 7.81 -4.57
C LYS A 41 -18.85 9.05 -3.97
N ARG A 42 -18.38 8.98 -2.71
CA ARG A 42 -17.67 10.11 -2.07
C ARG A 42 -16.41 10.53 -2.82
N ILE A 43 -15.70 9.60 -3.46
CA ILE A 43 -14.53 9.90 -4.29
C ILE A 43 -14.97 10.62 -5.57
N ILE A 44 -15.98 10.09 -6.26
CA ILE A 44 -16.50 10.65 -7.52
C ILE A 44 -17.08 12.05 -7.28
N ASP A 45 -17.85 12.23 -6.21
CA ASP A 45 -18.47 13.51 -5.86
C ASP A 45 -17.40 14.60 -5.66
N LYS A 46 -16.33 14.30 -4.90
CA LYS A 46 -15.22 15.26 -4.67
C LYS A 46 -14.53 15.70 -5.96
N PHE A 47 -14.25 14.77 -6.87
CA PHE A 47 -13.68 15.14 -8.17
C PHE A 47 -14.68 15.95 -9.02
N SER A 48 -15.96 15.61 -8.93
CA SER A 48 -17.04 16.26 -9.68
C SER A 48 -17.33 17.70 -9.24
N GLU A 49 -16.85 18.12 -8.05
CA GLU A 49 -16.93 19.51 -7.58
C GLU A 49 -16.19 20.48 -8.52
N ASN A 50 -15.06 20.05 -9.07
CA ASN A 50 -14.16 20.91 -9.83
C ASN A 50 -13.92 20.43 -11.28
N PHE A 51 -14.27 19.18 -11.61
CA PHE A 51 -13.93 18.57 -12.88
C PHE A 51 -15.11 17.85 -13.52
N LYS A 52 -15.20 17.94 -14.85
CA LYS A 52 -16.08 17.07 -15.64
C LYS A 52 -15.37 15.73 -15.88
N ILE A 53 -15.84 14.69 -15.21
CA ILE A 53 -15.29 13.33 -15.28
C ILE A 53 -15.87 12.58 -16.49
N ASP A 54 -15.02 11.85 -17.20
CA ASP A 54 -15.40 10.96 -18.29
C ASP A 54 -15.70 9.55 -17.75
N LEU A 55 -16.74 8.92 -18.30
CA LEU A 55 -17.05 7.51 -18.08
C LEU A 55 -16.40 6.63 -19.16
N PRO A 56 -16.10 5.35 -18.87
CA PRO A 56 -16.31 4.67 -17.59
C PRO A 56 -15.28 5.02 -16.51
N ILE A 57 -15.63 4.80 -15.24
CA ILE A 57 -14.67 4.83 -14.12
C ILE A 57 -13.84 3.56 -14.11
N TYR A 58 -12.52 3.65 -13.94
CA TYR A 58 -11.63 2.48 -13.95
C TYR A 58 -11.36 2.00 -12.53
N THR A 59 -11.78 0.78 -12.19
CA THR A 59 -11.71 0.28 -10.82
C THR A 59 -10.71 -0.85 -10.65
N CYS A 60 -10.20 -1.00 -9.43
CA CYS A 60 -9.52 -2.20 -8.95
C CYS A 60 -9.75 -2.38 -7.44
N GLY A 61 -9.00 -3.29 -6.82
CA GLY A 61 -9.15 -3.62 -5.40
C GLY A 61 -10.24 -4.65 -5.11
N TYR A 62 -10.54 -4.80 -3.82
CA TYR A 62 -11.47 -5.79 -3.29
C TYR A 62 -12.91 -5.54 -3.74
N GLY A 63 -13.35 -4.29 -3.70
CA GLY A 63 -14.70 -3.86 -4.06
C GLY A 63 -14.89 -3.43 -5.52
N ARG A 64 -13.97 -3.77 -6.43
CA ARG A 64 -13.91 -3.21 -7.80
C ARG A 64 -15.20 -3.33 -8.62
N GLU A 65 -16.00 -4.37 -8.37
CA GLU A 65 -17.26 -4.68 -9.07
C GLU A 65 -18.49 -4.06 -8.37
N LYS A 66 -18.30 -3.24 -7.34
CA LYS A 66 -19.35 -2.68 -6.49
C LYS A 66 -19.61 -1.20 -6.77
N LEU A 67 -19.57 -0.78 -8.03
CA LEU A 67 -19.93 0.58 -8.44
C LEU A 67 -21.28 0.57 -9.16
N GLU A 68 -22.14 1.51 -8.81
CA GLU A 68 -23.44 1.75 -9.46
C GLU A 68 -23.35 2.62 -10.74
N VAL A 69 -22.16 3.15 -11.05
CA VAL A 69 -21.88 3.91 -12.28
C VAL A 69 -21.14 3.05 -13.29
N GLU A 70 -21.19 3.46 -14.57
CA GLU A 70 -20.45 2.78 -15.64
C GLU A 70 -18.97 2.66 -15.27
N SER A 71 -18.48 1.43 -15.19
CA SER A 71 -17.13 1.15 -14.71
C SER A 71 -16.48 -0.05 -15.39
N VAL A 72 -15.16 -0.03 -15.46
CA VAL A 72 -14.32 -1.12 -15.97
C VAL A 72 -13.45 -1.64 -14.84
N SER A 73 -13.69 -2.88 -14.45
CA SER A 73 -12.97 -3.56 -13.37
C SER A 73 -11.66 -4.18 -13.87
N ASN A 74 -10.57 -3.89 -13.16
CA ASN A 74 -9.23 -4.36 -13.44
C ASN A 74 -8.68 -5.18 -12.26
N SER A 75 -7.74 -6.08 -12.55
CA SER A 75 -6.93 -6.70 -11.50
C SER A 75 -6.02 -5.65 -10.86
N GLU A 76 -6.08 -5.54 -9.53
CA GLU A 76 -5.18 -4.66 -8.75
C GLU A 76 -3.71 -4.98 -9.03
N ILE A 77 -3.39 -6.25 -9.24
CA ILE A 77 -2.02 -6.72 -9.52
C ILE A 77 -1.52 -6.18 -10.86
N MET A 78 -2.37 -6.22 -11.88
CA MET A 78 -2.04 -5.72 -13.21
C MET A 78 -2.00 -4.19 -13.21
N ALA A 79 -2.93 -3.55 -12.50
CA ALA A 79 -2.99 -2.10 -12.40
C ALA A 79 -1.73 -1.57 -11.72
N LEU A 80 -1.39 -2.09 -10.54
CA LEU A 80 -0.18 -1.72 -9.84
C LEU A 80 1.08 -1.94 -10.68
N ALA A 81 1.16 -3.08 -11.40
CA ALA A 81 2.28 -3.34 -12.30
C ALA A 81 2.38 -2.33 -13.45
N GLU A 82 1.26 -1.96 -14.08
CA GLU A 82 1.26 -0.95 -15.15
C GLU A 82 1.69 0.41 -14.63
N ALA A 83 1.20 0.85 -13.46
CA ALA A 83 1.58 2.12 -12.87
C ALA A 83 3.06 2.17 -12.49
N VAL A 84 3.58 1.11 -11.87
CA VAL A 84 5.00 1.01 -11.51
C VAL A 84 5.87 1.01 -12.76
N TYR A 85 5.52 0.21 -13.77
CA TYR A 85 6.29 0.18 -15.00
C TYR A 85 6.23 1.51 -15.76
N HIS A 86 5.09 2.20 -15.74
CA HIS A 86 4.96 3.53 -16.33
C HIS A 86 5.91 4.55 -15.68
N LEU A 87 6.08 4.51 -14.35
CA LEU A 87 6.97 5.44 -13.65
C LEU A 87 8.46 5.12 -13.79
N TYR A 88 8.82 3.83 -13.78
CA TYR A 88 10.22 3.41 -13.66
C TYR A 88 10.80 2.78 -14.93
N ASN A 89 9.95 2.37 -15.88
CA ASN A 89 10.29 1.79 -17.18
C ASN A 89 11.40 0.73 -17.13
N LYS A 90 11.32 -0.20 -16.16
CA LYS A 90 12.31 -1.25 -15.96
C LYS A 90 11.73 -2.47 -15.27
N LYS A 91 12.39 -3.62 -15.46
CA LYS A 91 12.17 -4.82 -14.63
C LYS A 91 12.42 -4.50 -13.16
N CYS A 92 11.48 -4.88 -12.30
CA CYS A 92 11.58 -4.68 -10.86
C CYS A 92 10.72 -5.68 -10.09
N SER A 93 10.99 -5.77 -8.80
CA SER A 93 10.10 -6.41 -7.84
C SER A 93 9.29 -5.32 -7.14
N VAL A 94 8.02 -5.59 -6.87
CA VAL A 94 7.14 -4.70 -6.11
C VAL A 94 6.72 -5.42 -4.84
N ILE A 95 6.86 -4.75 -3.69
CA ILE A 95 6.16 -5.12 -2.47
C ILE A 95 5.05 -4.09 -2.25
N ASP A 96 3.80 -4.53 -2.19
CA ASP A 96 2.66 -3.72 -1.79
C ASP A 96 2.22 -4.15 -0.41
N ILE A 97 2.36 -3.26 0.59
CA ILE A 97 1.93 -3.52 1.96
C ILE A 97 0.63 -2.75 2.20
N GLY A 98 -0.48 -3.46 2.02
CA GLY A 98 -1.83 -2.97 2.22
C GLY A 98 -2.29 -3.05 3.68
N GLY A 99 -3.57 -2.74 3.89
CA GLY A 99 -4.19 -2.81 5.22
C GLY A 99 -4.42 -4.25 5.70
N GLN A 100 -4.79 -5.17 4.82
CA GLN A 100 -5.17 -6.55 5.18
C GLN A 100 -4.38 -7.63 4.43
N ASP A 101 -3.56 -7.24 3.45
CA ASP A 101 -2.72 -8.16 2.72
C ASP A 101 -1.39 -7.49 2.35
N THR A 102 -0.43 -8.35 2.03
CA THR A 102 0.87 -7.96 1.50
C THR A 102 1.14 -8.75 0.24
N LYS A 103 1.62 -8.07 -0.80
CA LYS A 103 1.79 -8.63 -2.13
C LYS A 103 3.23 -8.49 -2.57
N TYR A 104 3.70 -9.50 -3.28
CA TYR A 104 4.92 -9.48 -4.06
C TYR A 104 4.55 -9.63 -5.54
N ILE A 105 5.04 -8.72 -6.38
CA ILE A 105 4.82 -8.73 -7.83
C ILE A 105 6.17 -8.62 -8.52
N LYS A 106 6.44 -9.52 -9.47
CA LYS A 106 7.60 -9.44 -10.36
C LYS A 106 7.17 -8.87 -11.69
N ILE A 107 7.75 -7.74 -12.08
CA ILE A 107 7.52 -7.07 -13.36
C ILE A 107 8.73 -7.37 -14.26
N ASN A 108 8.49 -7.88 -15.47
CA ASN A 108 9.53 -8.17 -16.45
C ASN A 108 9.91 -6.94 -17.29
N GLU A 109 10.85 -7.12 -18.22
CA GLU A 109 11.41 -6.03 -19.06
C GLU A 109 10.38 -5.30 -19.92
N ILE A 110 9.25 -5.94 -20.24
CA ILE A 110 8.17 -5.36 -21.06
C ILE A 110 6.99 -4.87 -20.22
N GLY A 111 7.14 -4.82 -18.89
CA GLY A 111 6.11 -4.31 -17.98
C GLY A 111 4.98 -5.28 -17.68
N LYS A 112 5.17 -6.58 -17.94
CA LYS A 112 4.18 -7.62 -17.62
C LYS A 112 4.50 -8.31 -16.31
N VAL A 113 3.45 -8.78 -15.63
CA VAL A 113 3.57 -9.56 -14.40
C VAL A 113 4.08 -10.96 -14.74
N ASP A 114 5.29 -11.26 -14.29
CA ASP A 114 5.94 -12.57 -14.44
C ASP A 114 5.58 -13.52 -13.29
N LYS A 115 5.55 -12.99 -12.07
CA LYS A 115 5.25 -13.75 -10.86
C LYS A 115 4.50 -12.90 -9.86
N PHE A 116 3.58 -13.52 -9.13
CA PHE A 116 2.87 -12.88 -8.02
C PHE A 116 2.73 -13.84 -6.84
N ARG A 117 2.85 -13.29 -5.62
CA ARG A 117 2.57 -13.96 -4.34
C ARG A 117 1.83 -12.97 -3.43
N MET A 118 0.96 -13.47 -2.57
CA MET A 118 0.23 -12.63 -1.63
C MET A 118 -0.04 -13.39 -0.34
N ASN A 119 0.18 -12.71 0.78
CA ASN A 119 -0.31 -13.11 2.07
C ASN A 119 -1.57 -12.31 2.41
N ARG A 120 -2.71 -13.00 2.46
CA ARG A 120 -4.03 -12.45 2.82
C ARG A 120 -4.70 -13.17 4.01
N LYS A 121 -4.02 -14.18 4.57
CA LYS A 121 -4.58 -15.02 5.65
C LYS A 121 -4.16 -14.54 7.03
N CYS A 122 -3.12 -13.71 7.11
CA CYS A 122 -2.54 -13.28 8.36
C CYS A 122 -2.41 -11.76 8.36
N ALA A 123 -2.91 -11.12 9.43
CA ALA A 123 -2.74 -9.70 9.67
C ALA A 123 -1.26 -9.33 9.88
N ALA A 124 -0.45 -10.24 10.42
CA ALA A 124 0.98 -10.02 10.60
C ALA A 124 1.65 -9.74 9.25
N GLY A 125 2.36 -8.61 9.18
CA GLY A 125 2.96 -8.13 7.95
C GLY A 125 2.14 -7.11 7.16
N THR A 126 0.99 -6.65 7.68
CA THR A 126 0.09 -5.70 7.01
C THR A 126 -0.18 -4.46 7.88
N GLY A 127 -0.88 -3.46 7.35
CA GLY A 127 -1.30 -2.29 8.12
C GLY A 127 -2.21 -2.61 9.31
N SER A 128 -3.06 -3.63 9.22
CA SER A 128 -3.93 -4.04 10.34
C SER A 128 -3.14 -4.51 11.57
N PHE A 129 -1.92 -5.00 11.39
CA PHE A 129 -1.01 -5.31 12.50
C PHE A 129 -0.56 -4.05 13.22
N LEU A 130 -0.19 -3.00 12.49
CA LEU A 130 0.16 -1.71 13.08
C LEU A 130 -1.05 -1.06 13.74
N GLU A 131 -2.21 -1.08 13.09
CA GLU A 131 -3.45 -0.50 13.63
C GLU A 131 -3.85 -1.16 14.96
N GLU A 132 -3.79 -2.49 15.07
CA GLU A 132 -4.10 -3.19 16.32
C GLU A 132 -3.09 -2.86 17.43
N ILE A 133 -1.79 -2.83 17.12
CA ILE A 133 -0.78 -2.49 18.14
C ILE A 133 -0.92 -1.03 18.56
N ALA A 134 -1.09 -0.11 17.62
CA ALA A 134 -1.33 1.31 17.86
C ALA A 134 -2.54 1.52 18.78
N PHE A 135 -3.65 0.85 18.48
CA PHE A 135 -4.84 0.88 19.32
C PHE A 135 -4.58 0.34 20.73
N ARG A 136 -3.85 -0.77 20.86
CA ARG A 136 -3.60 -1.42 22.16
C ARG A 136 -2.61 -0.68 23.04
N LEU A 137 -1.66 0.01 22.44
CA LEU A 137 -0.65 0.80 23.15
C LEU A 137 -1.06 2.26 23.33
N ASP A 138 -2.18 2.68 22.74
CA ASP A 138 -2.64 4.07 22.70
C ASP A 138 -1.58 5.01 22.08
N VAL A 139 -1.05 4.61 20.91
CA VAL A 139 0.01 5.32 20.20
C VAL A 139 -0.42 5.61 18.77
N SER A 140 -0.30 6.85 18.32
CA SER A 140 -0.61 7.27 16.95
C SER A 140 0.46 6.86 15.94
N ALA A 141 0.12 6.83 14.65
CA ALA A 141 1.08 6.56 13.58
C ALA A 141 2.25 7.56 13.56
N THR A 142 2.01 8.82 13.92
CA THR A 142 3.05 9.86 14.01
C THR A 142 4.03 9.55 15.14
N GLU A 143 3.55 9.11 16.29
CA GLU A 143 4.39 8.70 17.42
C GLU A 143 5.20 7.45 17.08
N PHE A 144 4.62 6.48 16.36
CA PHE A 144 5.33 5.31 15.83
C PHE A 144 6.58 5.73 15.02
N ASN A 145 6.42 6.71 14.13
CA ASN A 145 7.55 7.21 13.37
C ASN A 145 8.61 7.87 14.25
N SER A 146 8.19 8.73 15.18
CA SER A 146 9.12 9.37 16.11
C SER A 146 9.89 8.36 16.97
N PHE A 147 9.22 7.32 17.45
CA PHE A 147 9.85 6.25 18.23
C PHE A 147 10.88 5.48 17.40
N ALA A 148 10.53 5.05 16.19
CA ALA A 148 11.47 4.28 15.37
C ALA A 148 12.74 5.06 14.99
N GLU A 149 12.69 6.39 14.90
CA GLU A 149 13.89 7.22 14.66
C GLU A 149 14.81 7.31 15.88
N GLN A 150 14.25 7.18 17.08
CA GLN A 150 14.99 7.24 18.35
C GLN A 150 15.55 5.87 18.78
N ALA A 151 15.25 4.80 18.04
CA ALA A 151 15.65 3.46 18.40
C ALA A 151 17.18 3.32 18.40
N THR A 152 17.74 2.80 19.49
CA THR A 152 19.18 2.61 19.67
C THR A 152 19.61 1.18 19.37
N GLU A 153 18.67 0.24 19.40
CA GLU A 153 18.91 -1.18 19.17
C GLU A 153 17.69 -1.83 18.52
N THR A 154 17.93 -2.94 17.83
CA THR A 154 16.86 -3.74 17.22
C THR A 154 16.48 -4.88 18.14
N ILE A 155 15.20 -4.96 18.50
CA ILE A 155 14.64 -6.12 19.20
C ILE A 155 13.87 -6.99 18.22
N LYS A 156 13.80 -8.29 18.52
CA LYS A 156 13.03 -9.24 17.73
C LYS A 156 11.67 -9.50 18.38
N ILE A 157 10.61 -9.37 17.59
CA ILE A 157 9.27 -9.84 17.94
C ILE A 157 9.12 -11.25 17.37
N ASN A 158 8.94 -12.22 18.25
CA ASN A 158 8.93 -13.64 17.89
C ASN A 158 7.54 -14.14 17.49
N SER A 159 6.50 -13.49 18.01
CA SER A 159 5.12 -13.90 17.77
C SER A 159 4.71 -13.65 16.32
N PHE A 160 4.22 -14.70 15.66
CA PHE A 160 3.71 -14.63 14.29
C PHE A 160 2.25 -14.16 14.21
N CYS A 161 1.48 -14.33 15.30
CA CYS A 161 0.08 -13.94 15.38
C CYS A 161 -0.04 -12.57 16.04
N THR A 162 -0.82 -11.64 15.46
CA THR A 162 -1.06 -10.30 16.01
C THR A 162 -1.48 -10.32 17.47
N VAL A 163 -2.38 -11.25 17.85
CA VAL A 163 -2.87 -11.38 19.23
C VAL A 163 -1.74 -11.69 20.22
N PHE A 164 -0.83 -12.61 19.84
CA PHE A 164 0.31 -12.96 20.68
C PHE A 164 1.41 -11.89 20.64
N ALA A 165 1.60 -11.23 19.50
CA ALA A 165 2.55 -10.13 19.37
C ALA A 165 2.20 -8.96 20.29
N VAL A 166 0.92 -8.59 20.41
CA VAL A 166 0.49 -7.57 21.37
C VAL A 166 0.85 -7.98 22.80
N SER A 167 0.60 -9.25 23.17
CA SER A 167 0.92 -9.75 24.50
C SER A 167 2.43 -9.77 24.78
N GLU A 168 3.23 -10.17 23.78
CA GLU A 168 4.70 -10.13 23.82
C GLU A 168 5.21 -8.69 24.00
N ILE A 169 4.68 -7.74 23.24
CA ILE A 169 5.05 -6.32 23.33
C ILE A 169 4.73 -5.75 24.72
N VAL A 170 3.55 -6.03 25.27
CA VAL A 170 3.20 -5.59 26.63
C VAL A 170 4.16 -6.21 27.67
N GLY A 171 4.57 -7.47 27.48
CA GLY A 171 5.60 -8.10 28.30
C GLY A 171 6.96 -7.42 28.20
N MET A 172 7.39 -7.06 26.99
CA MET A 172 8.62 -6.31 26.72
C MET A 172 8.64 -4.96 27.43
N ILE A 173 7.54 -4.22 27.39
CA ILE A 173 7.39 -2.94 28.10
C ILE A 173 7.53 -3.15 29.61
N LYS A 174 6.86 -4.16 30.17
CA LYS A 174 6.95 -4.49 31.61
C LYS A 174 8.37 -4.86 32.05
N ASN A 175 9.15 -5.45 31.14
CA ASN A 175 10.55 -5.80 31.38
C ASN A 175 11.52 -4.64 31.12
N GLY A 176 11.02 -3.43 30.88
CA GLY A 176 11.83 -2.21 30.76
C GLY A 176 12.36 -1.92 29.36
N LEU A 177 11.91 -2.63 28.31
CA LEU A 177 12.26 -2.26 26.94
C LEU A 177 11.56 -0.96 26.53
N THR A 178 12.28 -0.14 25.77
CA THR A 178 11.81 1.19 25.37
C THR A 178 10.90 1.12 24.15
N MET A 179 9.93 2.03 24.07
CA MET A 179 9.05 2.16 22.91
C MET A 179 9.80 2.35 21.58
N PRO A 180 10.87 3.18 21.50
CA PRO A 180 11.73 3.25 20.31
C PRO A 180 12.19 1.90 19.78
N ASN A 181 12.81 1.08 20.65
CA ASN A 181 13.37 -0.20 20.26
C ASN A 181 12.26 -1.20 19.88
N ILE A 182 11.13 -1.18 20.62
CA ILE A 182 9.95 -1.99 20.32
C ILE A 182 9.38 -1.67 18.94
N VAL A 183 9.17 -0.39 18.62
CA VAL A 183 8.58 0.02 17.34
C VAL A 183 9.49 -0.35 16.18
N LEU A 184 10.81 -0.21 16.34
CA LEU A 184 11.77 -0.69 15.35
C LEU A 184 11.64 -2.22 15.14
N GLY A 185 11.44 -2.99 16.21
CA GLY A 185 11.14 -4.42 16.15
C GLY A 185 9.82 -4.75 15.42
N ILE A 186 8.78 -3.96 15.63
CA ILE A 186 7.48 -4.07 14.92
C ILE A 186 7.68 -3.88 13.41
N TYR A 187 8.39 -2.83 13.01
CA TYR A 187 8.66 -2.58 11.59
C TYR A 187 9.48 -3.71 10.96
N ASN A 188 10.52 -4.20 11.63
CA ASN A 188 11.29 -5.33 11.14
C ASN A 188 10.43 -6.60 11.01
N SER A 189 9.51 -6.86 11.95
CA SER A 189 8.58 -7.98 11.87
C SER A 189 7.70 -7.92 10.61
N ILE A 190 7.21 -6.72 10.25
CA ILE A 190 6.44 -6.51 9.01
C ILE A 190 7.29 -6.77 7.77
N LEU A 191 8.52 -6.27 7.77
CA LEU A 191 9.45 -6.44 6.66
C LEU A 191 9.83 -7.89 6.45
N ASP A 192 10.14 -8.61 7.52
CA ASP A 192 10.49 -10.03 7.45
C ASP A 192 9.34 -10.85 6.84
N ARG A 193 8.07 -10.55 7.19
CA ARG A 193 6.90 -11.15 6.54
C ARG A 193 6.78 -10.83 5.06
N SER A 194 7.17 -9.61 4.66
CA SER A 194 7.13 -9.21 3.26
C SER A 194 8.20 -9.95 2.45
N PHE A 195 9.39 -10.16 3.03
CA PHE A 195 10.49 -10.88 2.39
C PHE A 195 10.29 -12.41 2.36
N GLU A 196 9.45 -12.98 3.23
CA GLU A 196 9.05 -14.40 3.15
C GLU A 196 8.27 -14.73 1.86
N LEU A 197 7.66 -13.74 1.19
CA LEU A 197 6.88 -13.97 -0.03
C LEU A 197 7.75 -14.33 -1.23
N ALA A 198 8.98 -13.80 -1.30
CA ALA A 198 9.92 -14.06 -2.38
C ALA A 198 11.32 -13.52 -2.06
N ASN A 199 12.33 -14.17 -2.63
CA ASN A 199 13.67 -13.59 -2.73
C ASN A 199 13.65 -12.39 -3.70
N ILE A 200 14.34 -11.32 -3.32
CA ILE A 200 14.38 -10.06 -4.05
C ILE A 200 15.79 -9.83 -4.55
N ASP A 201 15.99 -10.10 -5.83
CA ASP A 201 17.30 -10.08 -6.46
C ASP A 201 17.46 -8.93 -7.47
N ASP A 202 16.40 -8.14 -7.68
CA ASP A 202 16.36 -6.97 -8.58
C ASP A 202 16.02 -5.69 -7.80
N SER A 203 15.96 -4.55 -8.48
CA SER A 203 15.41 -3.31 -7.88
C SER A 203 14.03 -3.52 -7.27
N LEU A 204 13.79 -2.87 -6.13
CA LEU A 204 12.57 -3.01 -5.34
C LEU A 204 11.77 -1.70 -5.32
N ILE A 205 10.50 -1.78 -5.66
CA ILE A 205 9.53 -0.70 -5.50
C ILE A 205 8.61 -1.06 -4.34
N LEU A 206 8.59 -0.26 -3.28
CA LEU A 206 7.67 -0.39 -2.16
C LEU A 206 6.42 0.45 -2.44
N THR A 207 5.23 -0.11 -2.22
CA THR A 207 3.94 0.55 -2.44
C THR A 207 2.94 0.21 -1.32
N GLY A 208 1.76 0.82 -1.35
CA GLY A 208 0.70 0.60 -0.38
C GLY A 208 0.58 1.72 0.65
N GLY A 209 -0.34 1.59 1.61
CA GLY A 209 -0.53 2.63 2.64
C GLY A 209 0.65 2.75 3.60
N ILE A 210 1.30 1.63 3.88
CA ILE A 210 2.34 1.55 4.91
C ILE A 210 3.56 2.44 4.62
N PRO A 211 4.22 2.41 3.44
CA PRO A 211 5.29 3.37 3.15
C PRO A 211 4.87 4.84 3.23
N ASP A 212 3.62 5.17 2.92
CA ASP A 212 3.13 6.55 2.96
C ASP A 212 2.96 7.06 4.40
N TYR A 213 2.44 6.21 5.30
CA TYR A 213 2.23 6.56 6.72
C TYR A 213 3.45 6.27 7.61
N HIS A 214 4.32 5.35 7.21
CA HIS A 214 5.48 4.88 7.96
C HIS A 214 6.75 4.89 7.09
N PRO A 215 7.26 6.07 6.69
CA PRO A 215 8.37 6.20 5.73
C PRO A 215 9.69 5.56 6.21
N ILE A 216 9.83 5.31 7.52
CA ILE A 216 10.99 4.61 8.09
C ILE A 216 11.10 3.19 7.57
N ILE A 217 9.99 2.55 7.19
CA ILE A 217 10.00 1.21 6.60
C ILE A 217 10.83 1.20 5.31
N LEU A 218 10.73 2.23 4.46
CA LEU A 218 11.60 2.34 3.29
C LEU A 218 13.08 2.48 3.71
N LYS A 219 13.40 3.33 4.70
CA LYS A 219 14.78 3.48 5.21
C LYS A 219 15.35 2.13 5.71
N LEU A 220 14.53 1.31 6.36
CA LEU A 220 14.92 -0.02 6.84
C LEU A 220 15.14 -1.02 5.70
N ILE A 221 14.25 -1.02 4.70
CA ILE A 221 14.46 -1.82 3.48
C ILE A 221 15.76 -1.41 2.80
N GLN A 222 16.04 -0.11 2.67
CA GLN A 222 17.24 0.40 2.01
C GLN A 222 18.55 -0.05 2.67
N LYS A 223 18.54 -0.41 3.96
CA LYS A 223 19.70 -1.05 4.60
C LYS A 223 19.99 -2.46 4.03
N LYS A 224 18.97 -3.19 3.58
CA LYS A 224 19.09 -4.52 2.96
C LYS A 224 19.17 -4.46 1.44
N ILE A 225 18.41 -3.54 0.82
CA ILE A 225 18.26 -3.37 -0.63
C ILE A 225 18.46 -1.88 -0.96
N PRO A 226 19.71 -1.42 -1.16
CA PRO A 226 20.03 0.01 -1.26
C PRO A 226 19.32 0.78 -2.39
N ASN A 227 18.92 0.07 -3.45
CA ASN A 227 18.20 0.64 -4.59
C ASN A 227 16.66 0.58 -4.44
N ALA A 228 16.15 0.24 -3.25
CA ALA A 228 14.73 0.26 -2.98
C ALA A 228 14.20 1.69 -3.00
N VAL A 229 13.03 1.90 -3.63
CA VAL A 229 12.36 3.19 -3.71
C VAL A 229 10.86 3.02 -3.44
N SER A 230 10.19 4.11 -3.05
CA SER A 230 8.73 4.19 -2.98
C SER A 230 8.29 5.42 -3.77
N PRO A 231 7.30 5.34 -4.66
CA PRO A 231 6.73 6.53 -5.28
C PRO A 231 6.04 7.40 -4.22
N GLU A 232 5.94 8.70 -4.48
CA GLU A 232 5.11 9.57 -3.65
C GLU A 232 3.64 9.12 -3.74
N LYS A 233 2.90 9.19 -2.64
CA LYS A 233 1.50 8.77 -2.56
C LYS A 233 1.30 7.33 -3.10
N SER A 234 2.18 6.42 -2.69
CA SER A 234 2.28 5.08 -3.24
C SER A 234 0.99 4.25 -3.09
N GLN A 235 0.15 4.55 -2.10
CA GLN A 235 -1.15 3.88 -1.92
C GLN A 235 -2.15 4.11 -3.07
N PHE A 236 -1.91 5.10 -3.93
CA PHE A 236 -2.77 5.43 -5.07
C PHE A 236 -2.36 4.75 -6.38
N MET A 237 -1.23 4.03 -6.38
CA MET A 237 -0.65 3.48 -7.59
C MET A 237 -1.55 2.47 -8.31
N ALA A 238 -2.30 1.65 -7.57
CA ALA A 238 -3.25 0.72 -8.18
C ALA A 238 -4.44 1.44 -8.83
N ALA A 239 -4.93 2.53 -8.22
CA ALA A 239 -5.97 3.37 -8.83
C ALA A 239 -5.48 4.01 -10.13
N TYR A 240 -4.26 4.56 -10.12
CA TYR A 240 -3.62 5.13 -11.31
C TYR A 240 -3.40 4.11 -12.42
N GLY A 241 -2.90 2.94 -12.06
CA GLY A 241 -2.71 1.83 -12.98
C GLY A 241 -3.99 1.36 -13.65
N SER A 242 -5.12 1.45 -12.96
CA SER A 242 -6.43 1.08 -13.53
C SER A 242 -6.80 2.00 -14.69
N VAL A 243 -6.48 3.29 -14.60
CA VAL A 243 -6.61 4.22 -15.73
C VAL A 243 -5.64 3.81 -16.83
N LEU A 244 -4.35 3.68 -16.50
CA LEU A 244 -3.30 3.41 -17.49
C LEU A 244 -3.55 2.17 -18.33
N LEU A 245 -3.99 1.06 -17.72
CA LEU A 245 -4.34 -0.19 -18.41
C LEU A 245 -5.39 -0.01 -19.51
N ASN A 246 -6.26 0.99 -19.37
CA ASN A 246 -7.37 1.27 -20.27
C ASN A 246 -7.11 2.50 -21.15
N THR A 247 -5.89 3.04 -21.10
CA THR A 247 -5.43 4.10 -21.98
C THR A 247 -4.32 3.58 -22.88
N LYS A 248 -4.25 4.07 -24.13
CA LYS A 248 -3.07 3.80 -24.96
C LYS A 248 -1.86 4.44 -24.27
N ARG A 249 -0.73 3.72 -24.19
CA ARG A 249 0.54 4.32 -23.76
C ARG A 249 0.82 5.51 -24.69
N VAL A 250 0.96 6.69 -24.10
CA VAL A 250 1.45 7.87 -24.83
C VAL A 250 2.94 7.60 -25.05
N ASN A 251 3.32 7.38 -26.31
CA ASN A 251 4.72 7.25 -26.71
C ASN A 251 5.34 8.65 -26.83
#